data_AF-A0A9W4T9N8-F1
#
_entry.id   AF-A0A9W4T9N8-F1
#
_cell.length_a   1.000
_cell.length_b   1.000
_cell.length_c   1.000
_cell.angle_alpha   90.00
_cell.angle_beta   90.00
_cell.angle_gamma   90.00
#
_symmetry.space_group_name_H-M   'P 1'
#
loop_
_entity.id
_entity.type
_entity.pdbx_description
1 polymer ?
#
loop_
_entity_poly.entity_id
_entity_poly.type
_entity_poly.pdbx_seq_one_letter_code
_entity_poly.pdbx_strand_id
1 'polypeptide(L)' 'MALAAPTVALFKWTVNVARELIRLRRDNHNDFEGFIASPSQCRRKWYSLKYG' A
#
# COMPACT_ATOMS: atom_id res chain seq x y z
N MET A 1 -24.56 -24.57 12.42
CA MET A 1 -24.46 -23.46 11.44
C MET A 1 -23.12 -22.77 11.67
N ALA A 2 -22.17 -22.89 10.73
CA ALA A 2 -20.84 -22.29 10.87
C ALA A 2 -20.89 -20.83 10.39
N LEU A 3 -20.54 -19.90 11.28
CA LEU A 3 -20.36 -18.49 10.96
C LEU A 3 -19.08 -18.36 10.12
N ALA A 4 -19.23 -18.07 8.82
CA ALA A 4 -18.09 -17.76 7.97
C ALA A 4 -17.45 -16.45 8.48
N ALA A 5 -16.25 -16.54 9.04
CA ALA A 5 -15.48 -15.37 9.44
C ALA A 5 -15.23 -14.48 8.21
N PRO A 6 -15.40 -13.15 8.30
CA PRO A 6 -15.08 -12.27 7.20
C PRO A 6 -13.58 -12.41 6.91
N THR A 7 -13.26 -12.99 5.75
CA THR A 7 -11.90 -13.01 5.24
C THR A 7 -11.52 -11.56 4.96
N VAL A 8 -10.83 -10.94 5.90
CA VAL A 8 -10.17 -9.66 5.68
C VAL A 8 -9.21 -9.89 4.52
N ALA A 9 -9.55 -9.37 3.35
CA ALA A 9 -8.73 -9.50 2.17
C ALA A 9 -7.36 -8.87 2.47
N LEU A 10 -6.33 -9.72 2.62
CA LEU A 10 -4.98 -9.26 2.84
C LEU A 10 -4.55 -8.43 1.64
N PHE A 11 -4.27 -7.16 1.89
CA PHE A 11 -3.73 -6.27 0.87
C PHE A 11 -2.41 -6.82 0.32
N LYS A 12 -2.36 -7.09 -0.99
CA LYS A 12 -1.18 -7.59 -1.68
C LYS A 12 -0.54 -6.49 -2.51
N TRP A 13 0.75 -6.26 -2.30
CA TRP A 13 1.54 -5.36 -3.15
C TRP A 13 1.67 -5.94 -4.56
N THR A 14 0.93 -5.36 -5.51
CA THR A 14 1.12 -5.62 -6.94
C THR A 14 2.08 -4.61 -7.55
N VAL A 15 2.59 -4.91 -8.75
CA VAL A 15 3.48 -3.99 -9.49
C VAL A 15 2.78 -2.67 -9.80
N ASN A 16 1.49 -2.69 -10.14
CA ASN A 16 0.72 -1.48 -10.45
C ASN A 16 0.59 -0.57 -9.22
N VAL A 17 0.25 -1.15 -8.07
CA VAL A 17 0.15 -0.45 -6.79
C VAL A 17 1.51 0.12 -6.37
N ALA A 18 2.62 -0.62 -6.56
CA ALA A 18 3.95 -0.10 -6.27
C ALA A 18 4.34 1.07 -7.20
N ARG A 19 3.96 1.03 -8.48
CA ARG A 19 4.19 2.15 -9.42
C ARG A 19 3.39 3.39 -9.02
N GLU A 20 2.15 3.22 -8.58
CA GLU A 20 1.31 4.32 -8.12
C GLU A 20 1.90 4.98 -6.85
N LEU A 21 2.39 4.17 -5.91
CA LEU A 21 3.15 4.67 -4.75
C LEU A 21 4.38 5.48 -5.17
N ILE A 22 5.14 5.02 -6.17
CA ILE A 22 6.32 5.74 -6.67
C ILE A 22 5.92 7.07 -7.31
N ARG A 23 4.81 7.12 -8.06
CA ARG A 23 4.28 8.37 -8.65
C ARG A 23 3.92 9.37 -7.56
N LEU A 24 3.11 8.96 -6.58
CA LEU A 24 2.73 9.81 -5.44
C LEU A 24 3.94 10.39 -4.71
N ARG A 25 4.98 9.56 -4.48
CA ARG A 25 6.21 10.01 -3.81
C ARG A 25 7.09 10.90 -4.69
N ARG A 26 7.04 10.75 -6.01
CA ARG A 26 7.77 11.61 -6.95
C ARG A 26 7.24 13.04 -6.92
N ASP A 27 5.92 13.20 -6.78
CA ASP A 27 5.26 14.50 -6.72
C ASP A 27 5.30 15.13 -5.30
N ASN A 28 6.15 14.63 -4.40
CA ASN A 28 6.24 15.02 -2.98
C ASN A 28 4.91 14.92 -2.21
N HIS A 29 3.95 14.17 -2.72
CA HIS A 29 2.70 13.91 -2.03
C HIS A 29 2.97 12.97 -0.85
N ASN A 30 2.85 13.50 0.37
CA ASN A 30 2.90 12.70 1.61
C ASN A 30 1.51 12.22 2.04
N ASP A 31 0.49 12.65 1.31
CA ASP A 31 -0.86 12.26 1.56
C ASP A 31 -1.17 10.97 0.78
N PHE A 32 -1.54 9.94 1.55
CA PHE A 32 -1.94 8.63 1.05
C PHE A 32 -3.47 8.46 1.15
N GLU A 33 -4.21 9.54 1.39
CA GLU A 33 -5.67 9.53 1.37
C GLU A 33 -6.16 9.09 -0.02
N GLY A 34 -6.98 8.04 -0.04
CA GLY A 34 -7.44 7.38 -1.27
C GLY A 34 -6.53 6.25 -1.78
N PHE A 35 -5.34 6.04 -1.20
CA PHE A 35 -4.54 4.87 -1.55
C PHE A 35 -5.07 3.62 -0.84
N ILE A 36 -5.10 2.51 -1.58
CA ILE A 36 -5.63 1.22 -1.08
C ILE A 36 -4.83 0.65 0.11
N ALA A 37 -3.56 1.04 0.26
CA ALA A 37 -2.73 0.66 1.40
C ALA A 37 -2.71 1.76 2.46
N SER A 38 -2.62 1.35 3.72
CA SER A 38 -2.46 2.30 4.82
C SER A 38 -1.16 3.13 4.68
N PRO A 39 -1.12 4.38 5.18
CA PRO A 39 0.07 5.22 5.15
C PRO A 39 1.34 4.57 5.73
N SER A 40 1.19 3.71 6.74
CA SER A 40 2.31 2.96 7.34
C SER A 40 2.85 1.88 6.39
N GLN A 41 1.98 1.15 5.71
CA GLN A 41 2.37 0.18 4.68
C GLN A 41 3.06 0.88 3.49
N CYS A 42 2.53 2.02 3.04
CA CYS A 42 3.14 2.84 1.99
C CYS A 42 4.56 3.28 2.35
N ARG A 43 4.74 3.83 3.55
CA ARG A 43 6.07 4.24 4.04
C ARG A 43 7.03 3.05 4.07
N ARG A 44 6.62 1.93 4.68
CA ARG A 44 7.46 0.73 4.76
C ARG A 44 7.87 0.21 3.37
N LYS A 45 6.93 0.19 2.42
CA LYS A 45 7.20 -0.23 1.05
C LYS A 45 8.13 0.74 0.34
N TRP A 46 7.95 2.04 0.51
CA TRP A 46 8.84 3.07 -0.06
C TRP A 46 10.27 2.94 0.46
N TYR A 47 10.45 2.76 1.78
CA TYR A 47 11.78 2.50 2.36
C TYR A 47 12.42 1.26 1.75
N SER A 48 11.68 0.15 1.65
CA SER A 48 12.18 -1.07 1.01
C SER A 48 12.54 -0.88 -0.48
N LEU A 49 11.85 0.00 -1.21
CA LEU A 49 12.16 0.30 -2.62
C LEU A 49 13.37 1.23 -2.80
N LYS A 50 13.70 2.03 -1.78
CA LYS A 50 14.80 3.01 -1.84
C LYS A 50 16.12 2.47 -1.31
N TYR A 51 16.06 1.58 -0.32
CA TYR A 51 17.22 1.09 0.43
C TYR A 51 17.41 -0.43 0.38
N GLY A 52 16.49 -1.15 -0.25
CA GLY A 52 16.67 -2.58 -0.58
C GLY A 52 17.30 -2.72 -1.96
#